data_AF-A0A7J0AL49-F1
#
_entry.id   AF-A0A7J0AL49-F1
#
_cell.length_a   1.000
_cell.length_b   1.000
_cell.length_c   1.000
_cell.angle_alpha   90.00
_cell.angle_beta   90.00
_cell.angle_gamma   90.00
#
_symmetry.space_group_name_H-M   'P 1'
#
loop_
_entity.id
_entity.type
_entity.pdbx_description
1 polymer ?
#
loop_
_entity_poly.entity_id
_entity_poly.type
_entity_poly.pdbx_seq_one_letter_code
_entity_poly.pdbx_strand_id
1 'polypeptide(L)'
;MYYISDNGVFFDGHKIKGASAFTFKILSDGYAADAWSVYYLGVKIKGASPDSFKALDGGYAKDTWSVYYDGAKIKGASPDSFICGHDGYARDNWHTYYRGRKID
;
A
#
# COMPACT_ATOMS: atom_id res chain seq x y z
N MET A 1 1.92 -5.24 14.30
CA MET A 1 1.92 -6.34 13.29
C MET A 1 0.48 -6.77 13.02
N TYR A 2 0.20 -7.28 11.80
CA TYR A 2 -1.11 -7.87 11.50
C TYR A 2 -1.26 -9.25 12.15
N TYR A 3 -2.46 -9.56 12.60
CA TYR A 3 -2.84 -10.85 13.14
C TYR A 3 -4.21 -11.25 12.58
N ILE A 4 -4.30 -12.46 12.01
CA ILE A 4 -5.52 -13.00 11.42
C ILE A 4 -6.00 -14.16 12.32
N SER A 5 -7.28 -14.14 12.68
CA SER A 5 -7.92 -15.19 13.47
C SER A 5 -9.36 -15.40 13.01
N ASP A 6 -10.04 -16.40 13.55
CA ASP A 6 -11.46 -16.65 13.31
C ASP A 6 -12.33 -15.45 13.74
N ASN A 7 -11.89 -14.68 14.74
CA ASN A 7 -12.58 -13.49 15.24
C ASN A 7 -12.31 -12.22 14.41
N GLY A 8 -11.55 -12.33 13.32
CA GLY A 8 -11.28 -11.23 12.38
C GLY A 8 -9.80 -10.90 12.23
N VAL A 9 -9.55 -9.75 11.61
CA VAL A 9 -8.19 -9.22 11.39
C VAL A 9 -7.90 -8.12 12.40
N PHE A 10 -6.68 -8.12 12.92
CA PHE A 10 -6.20 -7.17 13.92
C PHE A 10 -4.88 -6.54 13.46
N PHE A 11 -4.65 -5.31 13.88
CA PHE A 11 -3.34 -4.66 13.79
C PHE A 11 -3.03 -4.05 15.16
N ASP A 12 -1.88 -4.41 15.72
CA ASP A 12 -1.41 -3.91 17.02
C ASP A 12 -2.45 -4.09 18.15
N GLY A 13 -3.09 -5.27 18.19
CA GLY A 13 -4.14 -5.60 19.16
C GLY A 13 -5.52 -5.01 18.86
N HIS A 14 -5.64 -4.09 17.90
CA HIS A 14 -6.90 -3.47 17.51
C HIS A 14 -7.57 -4.17 16.32
N LYS A 15 -8.86 -4.50 16.44
CA LYS A 15 -9.62 -5.13 15.35
C LYS A 15 -9.84 -4.14 14.19
N ILE A 16 -9.49 -4.58 12.98
CA ILE A 16 -9.74 -3.84 11.75
C ILE A 16 -11.19 -4.10 11.31
N LYS A 17 -12.06 -3.13 11.55
CA LYS A 17 -13.49 -3.26 11.20
C LYS A 17 -13.67 -3.35 9.68
N GLY A 18 -14.45 -4.34 9.24
CA GLY A 18 -14.77 -4.56 7.82
C GLY A 18 -13.73 -5.36 7.05
N ALA A 19 -12.59 -5.70 7.65
CA ALA A 19 -11.60 -6.57 7.02
C ALA A 19 -12.09 -8.02 6.95
N SER A 20 -11.98 -8.61 5.75
CA SER A 20 -12.34 -10.00 5.53
C SER A 20 -11.17 -10.91 5.90
N ALA A 21 -11.22 -11.54 7.08
CA ALA A 21 -10.18 -12.47 7.53
C ALA A 21 -9.94 -13.65 6.56
N PHE A 22 -11.01 -14.11 5.88
CA PHE A 22 -10.94 -15.22 4.92
C PHE A 22 -10.07 -14.91 3.69
N THR A 23 -10.03 -13.66 3.26
CA THR A 23 -9.29 -13.25 2.05
C THR A 23 -8.10 -12.32 2.36
N PHE A 24 -7.82 -12.08 3.64
CA PHE A 24 -6.78 -11.16 4.06
C PHE A 24 -5.39 -11.72 3.74
N LYS A 25 -4.56 -10.89 3.14
CA LYS A 25 -3.17 -11.17 2.79
C LYS A 25 -2.30 -10.06 3.34
N ILE A 26 -1.34 -10.44 4.16
CA ILE A 26 -0.29 -9.53 4.61
C ILE A 26 0.73 -9.42 3.48
N LEU A 27 1.04 -8.18 3.08
CA LEU A 27 2.05 -7.86 2.06
C LEU A 27 3.34 -7.39 2.78
N SER A 28 4.29 -6.81 2.04
CA SER A 28 5.48 -6.18 2.60
C SER A 28 5.19 -4.78 3.15
N ASP A 29 6.15 -4.23 3.90
CA ASP A 29 6.20 -2.82 4.31
C ASP A 29 4.93 -2.28 4.97
N GLY A 30 4.26 -3.11 5.79
CA GLY A 30 3.07 -2.71 6.54
C GLY A 30 1.78 -2.65 5.70
N TYR A 31 1.84 -2.99 4.42
CA TYR A 31 0.67 -3.13 3.57
C TYR A 31 0.00 -4.49 3.78
N ALA A 32 -1.31 -4.51 3.58
CA ALA A 32 -2.11 -5.72 3.51
C ALA A 32 -3.34 -5.46 2.64
N ALA A 33 -3.98 -6.52 2.16
CA ALA A 33 -5.22 -6.39 1.42
C ALA A 33 -6.17 -7.55 1.72
N ASP A 34 -7.46 -7.31 1.60
CA ASP A 34 -8.46 -8.35 1.40
C ASP A 34 -9.09 -8.21 0.00
N ALA A 35 -10.10 -9.02 -0.30
CA ALA A 35 -10.77 -9.00 -1.61
C ALA A 35 -11.45 -7.64 -1.95
N TRP A 36 -11.63 -6.74 -0.99
CA TRP A 36 -12.43 -5.51 -1.16
C TRP A 36 -11.65 -4.23 -0.81
N SER A 37 -10.57 -4.35 -0.06
CA SER A 37 -9.89 -3.21 0.55
C SER A 37 -8.39 -3.45 0.67
N VAL A 38 -7.63 -2.37 0.56
CA VAL A 38 -6.21 -2.33 0.91
C VAL A 38 -6.03 -1.56 2.22
N TYR A 39 -5.03 -1.96 3.00
CA TYR A 39 -4.72 -1.43 4.31
C TYR A 39 -3.24 -1.10 4.43
N TYR A 40 -2.92 -0.05 5.17
CA TYR A 40 -1.58 0.27 5.64
C TYR A 40 -1.62 0.41 7.16
N LEU A 41 -0.84 -0.40 7.86
CA LEU A 41 -0.79 -0.45 9.34
C LEU A 41 -2.18 -0.46 10.00
N GLY A 42 -3.10 -1.29 9.47
CA GLY A 42 -4.47 -1.43 9.97
C GLY A 42 -5.46 -0.37 9.49
N VAL A 43 -5.01 0.66 8.76
CA VAL A 43 -5.86 1.73 8.23
C VAL A 43 -6.20 1.47 6.78
N LYS A 44 -7.50 1.50 6.44
CA LYS A 44 -7.97 1.31 5.06
C LYS A 44 -7.52 2.46 4.16
N ILE A 45 -6.89 2.13 3.03
CA ILE A 45 -6.49 3.08 1.98
C ILE A 45 -7.69 3.32 1.07
N LYS A 46 -8.25 4.54 1.09
CA LYS A 46 -9.43 4.88 0.29
C LYS A 46 -9.07 4.98 -1.20
N GLY A 47 -9.81 4.24 -2.03
CA GLY A 47 -9.70 4.27 -3.49
C GLY A 47 -8.59 3.38 -4.07
N ALA A 48 -7.89 2.61 -3.22
CA ALA A 48 -6.94 1.62 -3.69
C ALA A 48 -7.65 0.40 -4.27
N SER A 49 -7.12 -0.14 -5.37
CA SER A 49 -7.68 -1.31 -6.05
C SER A 49 -7.04 -2.59 -5.52
N PRO A 50 -7.71 -3.39 -4.66
CA PRO A 50 -7.10 -4.58 -4.05
C PRO A 50 -6.66 -5.63 -5.07
N ASP A 51 -7.39 -5.78 -6.18
CA ASP A 51 -7.12 -6.79 -7.20
C ASP A 51 -5.78 -6.59 -7.92
N SER A 52 -5.30 -5.35 -8.01
CA SER A 52 -4.04 -5.00 -8.68
C SER A 52 -3.00 -4.40 -7.75
N PHE A 53 -3.29 -4.33 -6.45
CA PHE A 53 -2.39 -3.73 -5.47
C PHE A 53 -1.13 -4.58 -5.29
N LYS A 54 0.03 -3.91 -5.36
CA LYS A 54 1.35 -4.49 -5.15
C LYS A 54 2.13 -3.59 -4.20
N ALA A 55 2.50 -4.12 -3.05
CA ALA A 55 3.57 -3.54 -2.26
C ALA A 55 4.89 -3.70 -3.03
N LEU A 56 5.66 -2.63 -3.08
CA LEU A 56 7.00 -2.59 -3.66
C LEU A 56 8.01 -2.56 -2.50
N ASP A 57 9.19 -2.00 -2.74
CA ASP A 57 10.22 -1.82 -1.71
C ASP A 57 10.19 -0.41 -1.11
N GLY A 58 10.65 -0.31 0.14
CA GLY A 58 10.96 0.96 0.79
C GLY A 58 9.72 1.79 1.12
N GLY A 59 8.58 1.14 1.42
CA GLY A 59 7.32 1.79 1.76
C GLY A 59 6.47 2.20 0.56
N TYR A 60 6.96 2.01 -0.66
CA TYR A 60 6.18 2.26 -1.88
C TYR A 60 5.24 1.11 -2.18
N ALA A 61 4.11 1.44 -2.80
CA ALA A 61 3.18 0.48 -3.36
C ALA A 61 2.48 1.07 -4.58
N LYS A 62 1.88 0.24 -5.41
CA LYS A 62 1.04 0.71 -6.52
C LYS A 62 -0.14 -0.21 -6.78
N ASP A 63 -1.19 0.36 -7.35
CA ASP A 63 -2.22 -0.37 -8.07
C ASP A 63 -2.25 0.09 -9.53
N THR A 64 -3.23 -0.36 -10.31
CA THR A 64 -3.40 0.03 -11.72
C THR A 64 -3.50 1.54 -11.93
N TRP A 65 -3.98 2.30 -10.93
CA TRP A 65 -4.38 3.70 -11.09
C TRP A 65 -3.54 4.68 -10.29
N SER A 66 -2.84 4.20 -9.26
CA SER A 66 -2.22 5.05 -8.25
C SER A 66 -0.93 4.45 -7.71
N VAL A 67 -0.02 5.34 -7.32
CA VAL A 67 1.15 5.00 -6.51
C VAL A 67 0.95 5.52 -5.10
N TYR A 68 1.47 4.79 -4.12
CA TYR A 68 1.36 5.09 -2.70
C TYR A 68 2.73 5.05 -2.04
N TYR A 69 2.89 5.83 -0.98
CA TYR A 69 4.00 5.75 -0.04
C TYR A 69 3.43 5.76 1.38
N ASP A 70 3.76 4.76 2.18
CA ASP A 70 3.25 4.57 3.54
C ASP A 70 1.72 4.78 3.66
N GLY A 71 0.97 4.20 2.74
CA GLY A 71 -0.49 4.28 2.68
C GLY A 71 -1.05 5.59 2.10
N ALA A 72 -0.22 6.59 1.83
CA ALA A 72 -0.62 7.86 1.23
C ALA A 72 -0.47 7.85 -0.29
N LYS A 73 -1.52 8.23 -1.02
CA LYS A 73 -1.49 8.33 -2.49
C LYS A 73 -0.56 9.47 -2.93
N ILE A 74 0.38 9.16 -3.82
CA ILE A 74 1.28 10.13 -4.45
C ILE A 74 0.55 10.76 -5.66
N LYS A 75 0.22 12.05 -5.55
CA LYS A 75 -0.51 12.75 -6.61
C LYS A 75 0.39 13.01 -7.82
N GLY A 76 -0.08 12.63 -9.01
CA GLY A 76 0.63 12.87 -10.26
C GLY A 76 1.68 11.82 -10.63
N ALA A 77 1.87 10.80 -9.78
CA ALA A 77 2.73 9.66 -10.10
C ALA A 77 2.08 8.72 -11.11
N SER A 78 2.89 8.22 -12.04
CA SER A 78 2.45 7.30 -13.09
C SER A 78 2.73 5.84 -12.70
N PRO A 79 1.71 5.03 -12.37
CA PRO A 79 1.91 3.65 -11.89
C PRO A 79 2.57 2.74 -12.92
N ASP A 80 2.28 2.96 -14.20
CA ASP A 80 2.76 2.13 -15.31
C ASP A 80 4.30 2.19 -15.47
N SER A 81 4.90 3.35 -15.19
CA SER A 81 6.35 3.57 -15.28
C SER A 81 7.05 3.73 -13.94
N PHE A 82 6.32 3.54 -12.82
CA PHE A 82 6.89 3.72 -11.49
C PHE A 82 7.91 2.62 -11.14
N ILE A 83 9.12 3.05 -10.82
CA ILE A 83 10.28 2.22 -10.45
C ILE A 83 10.80 2.68 -9.10
N CYS A 84 10.87 1.75 -8.14
CA CYS A 84 11.54 1.97 -6.85
C CYS A 84 13.05 1.89 -7.02
N GLY A 85 13.76 2.86 -6.48
CA GLY A 85 15.21 2.86 -6.32
C GLY A 85 15.62 2.52 -4.88
N HIS A 86 16.89 2.71 -4.59
CA HIS A 86 17.44 2.51 -3.24
C HIS A 86 17.16 3.70 -2.32
N ASP A 87 17.24 3.49 -1.01
CA ASP A 87 17.23 4.53 0.03
C ASP A 87 16.02 5.47 0.02
N GLY A 88 14.87 4.97 -0.46
CA GLY A 88 13.60 5.73 -0.50
C GLY A 88 13.44 6.60 -1.75
N TYR A 89 14.38 6.54 -2.70
CA TYR A 89 14.19 7.13 -4.02
C TYR A 89 13.28 6.27 -4.88
N ALA A 90 12.50 6.93 -5.73
CA ALA A 90 11.74 6.30 -6.78
C ALA A 90 11.60 7.26 -7.95
N ARG A 91 11.18 6.77 -9.11
CA ARG A 91 10.93 7.61 -10.29
C ARG A 91 9.83 7.02 -11.14
N ASP A 92 9.19 7.88 -11.91
CA ASP A 92 8.44 7.50 -13.10
C ASP A 92 9.09 8.14 -14.33
N ASN A 93 8.42 8.10 -15.49
CA ASN A 93 8.98 8.69 -16.71
C ASN A 93 9.09 10.23 -16.68
N TRP A 94 8.39 10.89 -15.76
CA TRP A 94 8.28 12.35 -15.69
C TRP A 94 8.92 12.95 -14.45
N HIS A 95 8.93 12.22 -13.34
CA HIS A 95 9.21 12.76 -12.02
C HIS A 95 10.11 11.84 -11.20
N THR A 96 10.87 12.44 -10.29
CA THR A 96 11.63 11.75 -9.24
C THR A 96 10.98 12.00 -7.90
N TYR A 97 10.96 10.97 -7.06
CA TYR A 97 10.36 10.98 -5.74
C TYR A 97 11.37 10.57 -4.68
N TYR A 98 11.29 11.20 -3.53
CA TYR A 98 11.98 10.78 -2.31
C TYR A 98 10.94 10.63 -1.19
N ARG A 99 10.79 9.40 -0.70
CA ARG A 99 9.82 9.04 0.35
C ARG A 99 8.41 9.59 0.07
N GLY A 100 7.92 9.33 -1.15
CA GLY A 100 6.60 9.75 -1.59
C GLY A 100 6.46 11.23 -1.98
N ARG A 101 7.50 12.05 -1.80
CA ARG A 101 7.50 13.45 -2.21
C ARG A 101 8.18 13.62 -3.54
N LYS A 102 7.53 14.32 -4.47
CA LYS A 102 8.16 14.76 -5.72
C LYS A 102 9.31 15.74 -5.41
N ILE A 103 10.47 15.59 -6.06
CA ILE A 103 11.69 16.38 -5.78
C ILE A 103 12.33 17.05 -7.01
N ASP A 104 11.71 16.95 -8.18
CA ASP A 104 12.06 17.72 -9.38
C ASP A 104 11.17 18.97 -9.56
#